data_AF-A0A521U8J5-F1
#
_entry.id   AF-A0A521U8J5-F1
#
_cell.length_a   1.000
_cell.length_b   1.000
_cell.length_c   1.000
_cell.angle_alpha   90.00
_cell.angle_beta   90.00
_cell.angle_gamma   90.00
#
_symmetry.space_group_name_H-M   'P 1'
#
loop_
_entity.id
_entity.type
_entity.pdbx_description
1 polymer ?
#
loop_
_entity_poly.entity_id
_entity_poly.type
_entity_poly.pdbx_seq_one_letter_code
_entity_poly.pdbx_strand_id
1 'polypeptide(L)'
;MRFIGQYLRWPQVLGHAVIFNVLQHVVHVSQVNLLLFWVLPSLASTAQLFYFGTFLPHREPPGGYVDRHRARSNDMGAALSLLTCFHFGGYHWEHHERPEVPWWALPSARARRTPAPPPR
;
A
#
# COMPACT_ATOMS: atom_id res chain seq x y z
N MET A 1 17.37 -1.03 2.93
CA MET A 1 17.28 0.45 2.92
C MET A 1 17.41 1.11 1.53
N ARG A 2 17.73 0.40 0.43
CA ARG A 2 17.82 1.02 -0.92
C ARG A 2 16.48 1.48 -1.53
N PHE A 3 15.34 1.01 -1.01
CA PHE A 3 14.00 1.32 -1.55
C PHE A 3 13.65 2.81 -1.40
N ILE A 4 13.62 3.34 -0.17
CA ILE A 4 13.21 4.74 0.09
C ILE A 4 14.08 5.77 -0.65
N GLY A 5 15.40 5.52 -0.75
CA GLY A 5 16.33 6.43 -1.42
C GLY A 5 16.08 6.60 -2.94
N GLN A 6 15.30 5.72 -3.57
CA GLN A 6 14.89 5.88 -4.98
C GLN A 6 13.64 6.75 -5.13
N TYR A 7 12.79 6.81 -4.10
CA TYR A 7 11.51 7.53 -4.14
C TYR A 7 11.60 8.92 -3.51
N LEU A 8 12.49 9.11 -2.54
CA LEU A 8 12.69 10.36 -1.81
C LEU A 8 13.92 11.11 -2.34
N ARG A 9 13.68 12.18 -3.08
CA ARG A 9 14.72 13.07 -3.61
C ARG A 9 14.77 14.38 -2.82
N TRP A 10 15.98 14.92 -2.63
CA TRP A 10 16.18 16.18 -1.91
C TRP A 10 15.30 17.35 -2.39
N PRO A 11 15.09 17.57 -3.71
CA PRO A 11 14.20 18.65 -4.16
C PRO A 11 12.75 18.46 -3.72
N GLN A 12 12.26 17.22 -3.58
CA GLN A 12 10.90 16.97 -3.10
C GLN A 12 10.78 17.33 -1.63
N VAL A 13 11.78 16.98 -0.81
CA VAL A 13 11.82 17.34 0.62
C VAL A 13 11.84 18.85 0.80
N LEU A 14 12.70 19.55 0.05
CA LEU A 14 12.76 21.01 0.05
C LEU A 14 11.43 21.63 -0.39
N GLY A 15 10.81 21.11 -1.45
CA GLY A 15 9.51 21.57 -1.92
C GLY A 15 8.41 21.44 -0.85
N HIS A 16 8.33 20.30 -0.16
CA HIS A 16 7.38 20.11 0.95
C HIS A 16 7.67 21.07 2.11
N ALA A 17 8.94 21.30 2.45
CA ALA A 17 9.31 22.25 3.49
C ALA A 17 8.90 23.69 3.14
N VAL A 18 9.11 24.12 1.90
CA VAL A 18 8.66 25.44 1.43
C VAL A 18 7.14 25.56 1.52
N ILE A 19 6.39 24.59 0.98
CA ILE A 19 4.91 24.63 1.00
C ILE A 19 4.40 24.63 2.44
N PHE A 20 4.98 23.82 3.33
CA PHE A 20 4.64 23.81 4.75
C PHE A 20 4.81 25.19 5.40
N ASN A 21 5.96 25.84 5.19
CA ASN A 21 6.23 27.17 5.74
C ASN A 21 5.33 28.24 5.14
N VAL A 22 5.03 28.19 3.84
CA VAL A 22 4.09 29.11 3.20
C VAL A 22 2.69 28.95 3.79
N LEU A 23 2.19 27.71 3.93
CA LEU A 23 0.88 27.45 4.51
C LEU A 23 0.80 27.92 5.97
N GLN A 24 1.85 27.69 6.76
CA GLN A 24 1.89 28.11 8.16
C GLN A 24 2.01 29.63 8.32
N HIS A 25 2.92 30.28 7.60
CA HIS A 25 3.29 31.68 7.88
C HIS A 25 2.60 32.70 6.98
N VAL A 26 2.18 32.32 5.76
CA VAL A 26 1.52 33.22 4.81
C VAL A 26 0.01 32.99 4.79
N VAL A 27 -0.42 31.71 4.78
CA VAL A 27 -1.85 31.34 4.78
C VAL A 27 -2.40 31.18 6.20
N HIS A 28 -1.54 31.24 7.21
CA HIS A 28 -1.90 31.13 8.64
C HIS A 28 -2.66 29.84 9.00
N VAL A 29 -2.38 28.74 8.29
CA VAL A 29 -2.89 27.42 8.66
C VAL A 29 -2.21 26.98 9.96
N SER A 30 -3.00 26.51 10.94
CA SER A 30 -2.43 26.05 12.20
C SER A 30 -1.46 24.90 11.96
N GLN A 31 -0.31 24.94 12.65
CA GLN A 31 0.70 23.90 12.55
C GLN A 31 0.13 22.52 12.93
N VAL A 32 -0.76 22.48 13.92
CA VAL A 32 -1.46 21.26 14.34
C VAL A 32 -2.28 20.67 13.18
N ASN A 33 -2.99 21.50 12.42
CA ASN A 33 -3.77 21.04 11.27
C ASN A 33 -2.84 20.53 10.15
N LEU A 34 -1.73 21.20 9.88
CA LEU A 34 -0.74 20.72 8.91
C LEU A 34 -0.17 19.34 9.31
N LEU A 35 0.11 19.14 10.60
CA LEU A 35 0.61 17.86 11.09
C LEU A 35 -0.46 16.76 11.00
N LEU A 36 -1.68 17.02 11.48
CA LEU A 36 -2.76 16.03 11.57
C LEU A 36 -3.37 15.66 10.23
N PHE A 37 -3.52 16.61 9.31
CA PHE A 37 -4.25 16.40 8.05
C PHE A 37 -3.34 16.26 6.83
N TRP A 38 -2.04 16.59 6.96
CA TRP A 38 -1.11 16.45 5.84
C TRP A 38 0.09 15.57 6.17
N VAL A 39 0.90 15.92 7.16
CA VAL A 39 2.17 15.20 7.42
C VAL A 39 1.91 13.78 7.92
N LEU A 40 1.14 13.62 8.99
CA LEU A 40 0.88 12.31 9.59
C LEU A 40 0.17 11.35 8.63
N PRO A 41 -0.91 11.74 7.91
CA PRO A 41 -1.57 10.85 6.96
C PRO A 41 -0.66 10.45 5.79
N SER A 42 0.21 11.35 5.32
CA SER A 42 1.15 11.04 4.23
C SER A 42 2.21 10.02 4.67
N LEU A 43 2.76 10.19 5.88
CA LEU A 43 3.72 9.23 6.45
C LEU A 43 3.08 7.88 6.74
N ALA A 44 1.88 7.89 7.34
CA ALA A 44 1.11 6.68 7.62
C ALA A 44 0.77 5.94 6.33
N SER A 45 0.31 6.64 5.28
CA SER A 45 0.03 6.05 3.97
C SER A 45 1.29 5.47 3.32
N THR A 46 2.43 6.15 3.43
CA THR A 46 3.72 5.62 2.93
C THR A 46 4.12 4.34 3.65
N ALA A 47 4.02 4.31 4.98
CA ALA A 47 4.31 3.12 5.78
C ALA A 47 3.34 1.97 5.46
N GLN A 48 2.06 2.28 5.31
CA GLN A 48 0.99 1.34 4.94
C GLN A 48 1.27 0.73 3.56
N LEU A 49 1.57 1.55 2.55
CA LEU A 49 1.88 1.11 1.19
C LEU A 49 3.15 0.24 1.16
N PHE A 50 4.21 0.67 1.86
CA PHE A 50 5.43 -0.12 1.93
C PHE A 50 5.18 -1.47 2.57
N TYR A 51 4.51 -1.50 3.72
CA TYR A 51 4.30 -2.75 4.45
C TYR A 51 3.34 -3.69 3.70
N PHE A 52 2.14 -3.23 3.36
CA PHE A 52 1.10 -4.08 2.78
C PHE A 52 1.18 -4.23 1.26
N GLY A 53 1.73 -3.26 0.54
CA GLY A 53 1.85 -3.29 -0.91
C GLY A 53 3.20 -3.77 -1.43
N THR A 54 4.26 -3.71 -0.61
CA THR A 54 5.61 -4.12 -1.05
C THR A 54 6.19 -5.24 -0.18
N PHE A 55 6.44 -4.99 1.10
CA PHE A 55 7.21 -5.91 1.94
C PHE A 55 6.47 -7.20 2.27
N LEU A 56 5.30 -7.12 2.88
CA LEU A 56 4.55 -8.29 3.34
C LEU A 56 4.15 -9.25 2.21
N PRO A 57 3.60 -8.79 1.06
CA PRO A 57 3.18 -9.71 0.00
C PRO A 57 4.33 -10.23 -0.86
N HIS A 58 5.50 -9.56 -0.88
CA HIS A 58 6.67 -9.94 -1.68
C HIS A 58 7.89 -10.31 -0.82
N ARG A 59 7.69 -10.64 0.46
CA ARG A 59 8.75 -11.29 1.24
C ARG A 59 8.82 -12.76 0.81
N GLU A 60 10.03 -13.29 0.76
CA GLU A 60 10.24 -14.67 0.32
C GLU A 60 9.62 -15.65 1.32
N PRO A 61 8.71 -16.53 0.87
CA PRO A 61 8.15 -17.55 1.74
C PRO A 61 9.16 -18.70 1.97
N PRO A 62 9.00 -19.49 3.03
CA PRO A 62 9.77 -20.72 3.20
C PRO A 62 9.64 -21.62 1.96
N GLY A 63 10.77 -22.01 1.36
CA GLY A 63 10.78 -22.80 0.13
C GLY A 63 10.78 -21.99 -1.18
N GLY A 64 10.83 -20.67 -1.11
CA GLY A 64 10.96 -19.79 -2.27
C GLY A 64 9.65 -19.55 -3.04
N TYR A 65 9.72 -18.76 -4.11
CA TYR A 65 8.55 -18.43 -4.92
C TYR A 65 8.16 -19.55 -5.87
N VAL A 66 6.90 -19.99 -5.79
CA VAL A 66 6.30 -20.94 -6.72
C VAL A 66 5.45 -20.27 -7.83
N ASP A 67 5.16 -18.97 -7.70
CA ASP A 67 4.32 -18.22 -8.64
C ASP A 67 5.12 -17.17 -9.43
N ARG A 68 4.69 -16.91 -10.68
CA ARG A 68 5.32 -15.90 -11.56
C ARG A 68 5.30 -14.49 -10.96
N HIS A 69 4.23 -14.15 -10.24
CA HIS A 69 4.02 -12.82 -9.67
C HIS A 69 4.86 -12.57 -8.42
N ARG A 70 5.46 -13.62 -7.85
CA ARG A 70 6.24 -13.56 -6.59
C ARG A 70 5.48 -12.80 -5.51
N ALA A 71 4.18 -13.05 -5.43
CA ALA A 71 3.25 -12.31 -4.59
C ALA A 71 2.42 -13.28 -3.74
N ARG A 72 2.01 -12.80 -2.57
CA ARG A 72 1.13 -13.54 -1.66
C ARG A 72 -0.01 -12.65 -1.20
N SER A 73 -1.15 -13.28 -1.08
CA SER A 73 -2.30 -12.69 -0.41
C SER A 73 -2.33 -13.10 1.05
N ASN A 74 -3.01 -12.29 1.87
CA ASN A 74 -3.18 -12.54 3.30
C ASN A 74 -4.65 -12.82 3.60
N ASP A 75 -4.93 -13.82 4.43
CA ASP A 75 -6.29 -14.17 4.83
C ASP A 75 -6.79 -13.24 5.95
N MET A 76 -7.00 -11.97 5.57
CA MET A 76 -7.58 -10.94 6.42
C MET A 76 -9.10 -10.93 6.24
N GLY A 77 -9.85 -10.63 7.31
CA GLY A 77 -11.28 -10.32 7.19
C GLY A 77 -11.50 -9.09 6.30
N ALA A 78 -12.67 -8.99 5.66
CA ALA A 78 -12.98 -7.94 4.69
C ALA A 78 -12.71 -6.52 5.24
N ALA A 79 -13.14 -6.23 6.47
CA ALA A 79 -12.91 -4.94 7.11
C ALA A 79 -11.41 -4.65 7.31
N LEU A 80 -10.63 -5.62 7.79
CA LEU A 80 -9.19 -5.44 7.99
C LEU A 80 -8.47 -5.27 6.64
N SER A 81 -8.86 -6.03 5.62
CA SER A 81 -8.27 -5.89 4.29
C SER A 81 -8.53 -4.51 3.69
N LEU A 82 -9.69 -3.89 3.94
CA LEU A 82 -9.96 -2.51 3.49
C LEU A 82 -8.96 -1.51 4.09
N LEU A 83 -8.60 -1.70 5.37
CA LEU A 83 -7.62 -0.88 6.09
C LEU A 83 -6.17 -1.14 5.68
N THR A 84 -5.89 -2.14 4.85
CA THR A 84 -4.54 -2.49 4.38
C THR A 84 -4.39 -2.11 2.91
N CYS A 85 -4.47 -0.80 2.63
CA CYS A 85 -4.44 -0.25 1.27
C CYS A 85 -5.64 -0.67 0.40
N PHE A 86 -6.87 -0.47 0.90
CA PHE A 86 -8.09 -0.71 0.13
C PHE A 86 -8.14 -2.13 -0.45
N HIS A 87 -8.09 -3.16 0.38
CA HIS A 87 -8.07 -4.57 -0.01
C HIS A 87 -6.77 -5.07 -0.65
N PHE A 88 -5.86 -4.23 -1.14
CA PHE A 88 -4.61 -4.73 -1.75
C PHE A 88 -3.76 -5.58 -0.80
N GLY A 89 -3.66 -5.22 0.49
CA GLY A 89 -2.92 -6.01 1.48
C GLY A 89 -3.52 -7.40 1.72
N GLY A 90 -4.84 -7.58 1.55
CA GLY A 90 -5.51 -8.87 1.68
C GLY A 90 -5.53 -9.69 0.38
N TYR A 91 -5.54 -9.02 -0.77
CA TYR A 91 -5.79 -9.64 -2.07
C TYR A 91 -4.70 -9.28 -3.11
N HIS A 92 -3.46 -9.15 -2.65
CA HIS A 92 -2.34 -8.67 -3.48
C HIS A 92 -2.06 -9.58 -4.68
N TRP A 93 -2.10 -10.89 -4.48
CA TRP A 93 -1.91 -11.84 -5.59
C TRP A 93 -3.03 -11.72 -6.62
N GLU A 94 -4.29 -11.59 -6.19
CA GLU A 94 -5.43 -11.38 -7.10
C GLU A 94 -5.29 -10.09 -7.89
N HIS A 95 -4.78 -9.03 -7.27
CA HIS A 95 -4.50 -7.77 -7.96
C HIS A 95 -3.43 -7.94 -9.06
N HIS A 96 -2.35 -8.68 -8.79
CA HIS A 96 -1.32 -8.98 -9.81
C HIS A 96 -1.85 -9.88 -10.93
N GLU A 97 -2.74 -10.81 -10.60
CA GLU A 97 -3.37 -11.68 -11.59
C GLU A 97 -4.42 -10.94 -12.45
N ARG A 98 -5.18 -10.02 -11.84
CA ARG A 98 -6.31 -9.30 -12.43
C ARG A 98 -6.22 -7.80 -12.12
N PRO A 99 -5.26 -7.07 -12.70
CA PRO A 99 -5.02 -5.65 -12.40
C PRO A 99 -6.19 -4.75 -12.81
N GLU A 100 -7.08 -5.22 -13.68
CA GLU A 100 -8.29 -4.51 -14.10
C GLU A 100 -9.42 -4.55 -13.07
N VAL A 101 -9.33 -5.45 -12.06
CA VAL A 101 -10.34 -5.52 -11.00
C VAL A 101 -10.13 -4.34 -10.04
N PRO A 102 -11.13 -3.47 -9.86
CA PRO A 102 -11.01 -2.37 -8.92
C PRO A 102 -10.93 -2.88 -7.49
N TRP A 103 -10.29 -2.10 -6.63
CA TRP A 103 -9.96 -2.48 -5.26
C TRP A 103 -11.17 -2.97 -4.43
N TRP A 104 -12.35 -2.34 -4.60
CA TRP A 104 -13.58 -2.71 -3.90
C TRP A 104 -14.16 -4.07 -4.35
N ALA A 105 -13.79 -4.55 -5.53
CA ALA A 105 -14.31 -5.80 -6.10
C ALA A 105 -13.38 -7.00 -5.87
N LEU A 106 -12.16 -6.79 -5.35
CA LEU A 106 -11.19 -7.85 -5.07
C LEU A 106 -11.72 -8.95 -4.14
N PRO A 107 -12.43 -8.63 -3.02
CA PRO A 107 -13.00 -9.67 -2.16
C PRO A 107 -13.97 -10.58 -2.93
N SER A 108 -14.84 -9.99 -3.75
CA SER A 108 -15.81 -10.74 -4.55
C SER A 108 -15.13 -11.52 -5.69
N ALA A 109 -14.06 -10.99 -6.28
CA ALA A 109 -13.28 -11.67 -7.30
C ALA A 109 -12.60 -12.94 -6.74
N ARG A 110 -12.04 -12.89 -5.52
CA ARG A 110 -11.54 -14.09 -4.84
C ARG A 110 -12.68 -15.09 -4.58
N ALA A 111 -13.82 -14.63 -4.07
CA ALA A 111 -14.94 -15.51 -3.74
C ALA A 111 -15.52 -16.25 -4.96
N ARG A 112 -15.48 -15.63 -6.15
CA ARG A 112 -15.94 -16.24 -7.40
C ARG A 112 -14.93 -17.21 -8.03
N ARG A 113 -13.69 -17.24 -7.53
CA ARG A 113 -12.65 -18.11 -8.06
C ARG A 113 -12.91 -19.54 -7.61
N THR A 114 -13.23 -20.43 -8.54
CA THR A 114 -13.31 -21.87 -8.27
C THR A 114 -11.94 -22.35 -7.79
N PRO A 115 -11.85 -23.11 -6.68
CA PRO A 115 -10.61 -23.75 -6.29
C PRO A 115 -10.09 -24.59 -7.47
N ALA A 116 -8.80 -24.48 -7.80
CA ALA A 116 -8.21 -25.39 -8.76
C ALA A 116 -8.38 -26.84 -8.24
N PRO A 117 -8.72 -27.81 -9.11
CA PRO A 117 -8.74 -29.20 -8.69
C PRO A 117 -7.34 -29.59 -8.16
N PRO A 118 -7.25 -30.46 -7.13
CA PRO A 118 -5.97 -30.90 -6.62
C PRO A 118 -5.12 -31.52 -7.76
N PRO A 119 -3.79 -31.38 -7.71
CA PRO A 119 -2.93 -32.07 -8.67
C PRO A 119 -3.22 -33.59 -8.60
N ARG A 120 -3.35 -34.22 -9.77
CA ARG A 120 -3.54 -35.67 -9.89
C ARG A 120 -2.31 -36.44 -9.43
#